data_AF-A0AA38BQY0-F1
#
_entry.id   AF-A0AA38BQY0-F1
#
_cell.length_a   1.000
_cell.length_b   1.000
_cell.length_c   1.000
_cell.angle_alpha   90.00
_cell.angle_beta   90.00
_cell.angle_gamma   90.00
#
_symmetry.space_group_name_H-M   'P 1'
#
loop_
_entity.id
_entity.type
_entity.pdbx_description
1 polymer ?
#
loop_
_entity_poly.entity_id
_entity_poly.type
_entity_poly.pdbx_seq_one_letter_code
_entity_poly.pdbx_strand_id
1 'polypeptide(L)'
;VIELYHRHLESKDMDIIVTSSVLVPPATPPPHHVLWLSNIDLCFPIHGLATYIYRPVIDSDMQTVCQGLREALSKVLVHFYPLAGRLSTDETGRISVNCNSEGALFLEAFTELKIDDLEDMGSRPSELQPLLPTVSYSEDISALPLLILK
;
A
#
# COMPACT_ATOMS: atom_id res chain seq x y z
N VAL A 1 -15.27 24.72 24.32
CA VAL A 1 -15.41 23.42 23.62
C VAL A 1 -14.97 23.54 22.16
N ILE A 2 -15.45 24.54 21.39
CA ILE A 2 -15.03 24.76 19.99
C ILE A 2 -13.55 25.23 19.87
N GLU A 3 -13.05 26.04 20.80
CA GLU A 3 -11.64 26.49 20.81
C GLU A 3 -10.61 25.39 21.14
N LEU A 4 -11.02 24.27 21.74
CA LEU A 4 -10.13 23.12 21.96
C LEU A 4 -10.01 22.26 20.70
N TYR A 5 -10.96 22.35 19.77
CA TYR A 5 -10.92 21.62 18.50
C TYR A 5 -10.00 22.33 17.48
N HIS A 6 -9.93 23.65 17.53
CA HIS A 6 -9.06 24.42 16.64
C HIS A 6 -7.56 24.33 16.99
N ARG A 7 -7.20 23.85 18.19
CA ARG A 7 -5.79 23.67 18.60
C ARG A 7 -5.19 22.33 18.18
N HIS A 8 -5.94 21.50 17.45
CA HIS A 8 -5.50 20.16 17.00
C HIS A 8 -5.27 20.07 15.48
N LEU A 9 -5.23 21.21 14.78
CA LEU A 9 -5.00 21.28 13.33
C LEU A 9 -3.90 22.30 12.98
N GLU A 10 -2.85 22.36 13.79
CA GLU A 10 -1.51 22.64 13.24
C GLU A 10 -0.88 21.29 12.91
N SER A 11 -1.49 20.59 11.94
CA SER A 11 -0.77 19.57 11.20
C SER A 11 0.41 20.31 10.59
N LYS A 12 1.62 20.03 11.07
CA LYS A 12 2.86 20.35 10.34
C LYS A 12 2.59 19.89 8.90
N ASP A 13 2.63 20.80 7.91
CA ASP A 13 2.40 20.42 6.51
C ASP A 13 3.41 19.33 6.17
N MET A 14 2.92 18.09 6.10
CA MET A 14 3.75 16.92 5.89
C MET A 14 3.92 16.76 4.40
N ASP A 15 4.97 17.37 3.85
CA ASP A 15 5.33 17.21 2.45
C ASP A 15 5.94 15.82 2.24
N ILE A 16 5.22 15.00 1.47
CA ILE A 16 5.62 13.65 1.07
C ILE A 16 5.62 13.62 -0.45
N ILE A 17 6.80 13.48 -1.01
CA ILE A 17 7.02 13.50 -2.46
C ILE A 17 7.24 12.08 -2.92
N VAL A 18 6.32 11.55 -3.73
CA VAL A 18 6.51 10.24 -4.39
C VAL A 18 7.56 10.39 -5.47
N THR A 19 8.67 9.66 -5.34
CA THR A 19 9.82 9.72 -6.25
C THR A 19 9.83 8.57 -7.27
N SER A 20 9.19 7.45 -6.94
CA SER A 20 9.09 6.27 -7.81
C SER A 20 7.74 5.58 -7.65
N SER A 21 7.27 4.95 -8.72
CA SER A 21 6.04 4.18 -8.76
C SER A 21 6.22 3.02 -9.74
N VAL A 22 6.18 1.78 -9.22
CA VAL A 22 6.49 0.58 -9.99
C VAL A 22 5.52 -0.54 -9.63
N LEU A 23 4.98 -1.21 -10.65
CA LEU A 23 4.29 -2.48 -10.46
C LEU A 23 5.31 -3.62 -10.34
N VAL A 24 5.29 -4.33 -9.21
CA VAL A 24 6.17 -5.45 -8.91
C VAL A 24 5.41 -6.75 -9.15
N PRO A 25 5.67 -7.47 -10.26
CA PRO A 25 5.06 -8.77 -10.51
C PRO A 25 5.70 -9.87 -9.64
N PRO A 26 5.04 -11.04 -9.52
CA PRO A 26 5.67 -12.22 -8.92
C PRO A 26 6.92 -12.63 -9.70
N ALA A 27 7.96 -13.07 -9.00
CA ALA A 27 9.26 -13.44 -9.57
C ALA A 27 9.14 -14.63 -10.55
N THR A 28 8.13 -15.47 -10.35
CA THR A 28 7.71 -16.48 -11.30
C THR A 28 6.19 -16.46 -11.34
N PRO A 29 5.57 -16.19 -12.52
CA PRO A 29 4.13 -16.12 -12.61
C PRO A 29 3.53 -17.50 -12.32
N PRO A 30 2.56 -17.61 -11.40
CA PRO A 30 1.83 -18.85 -11.20
C PRO A 30 0.91 -19.12 -12.42
N PRO A 31 0.31 -20.31 -12.49
CA PRO A 31 -0.80 -20.53 -13.40
C PRO A 31 -1.91 -19.49 -13.18
N HIS A 32 -2.58 -19.11 -14.26
CA HIS A 32 -3.67 -18.17 -14.20
C HIS A 32 -4.86 -18.75 -13.41
N HIS A 33 -5.32 -18.01 -12.41
CA HIS A 33 -6.45 -18.40 -11.56
C HIS A 33 -7.45 -17.26 -11.41
N VAL A 34 -8.72 -17.61 -11.23
CA VAL A 34 -9.76 -16.66 -10.81
C VAL A 34 -10.29 -17.15 -9.47
N LEU A 35 -10.17 -16.32 -8.44
CA LEU A 35 -10.58 -16.66 -7.09
C LEU A 35 -11.82 -15.86 -6.71
N TRP A 36 -12.91 -16.53 -6.38
CA TRP A 36 -14.12 -15.86 -5.93
C TRP A 36 -13.94 -15.34 -4.51
N LEU A 37 -14.37 -14.10 -4.27
CA LEU A 37 -14.46 -13.57 -2.93
C LEU A 37 -15.59 -14.28 -2.17
N SER A 38 -15.32 -14.63 -0.92
CA SER A 38 -16.34 -15.15 -0.01
C SER A 38 -17.23 -14.02 0.48
N ASN A 39 -18.39 -14.38 1.06
CA ASN A 39 -19.26 -13.38 1.67
C ASN A 39 -18.59 -12.58 2.80
N ILE A 40 -17.61 -13.18 3.50
CA ILE A 40 -16.86 -12.51 4.56
C ILE A 40 -15.92 -11.45 3.96
N ASP A 41 -15.26 -11.77 2.83
CA ASP A 41 -14.36 -10.83 2.15
C ASP A 41 -15.11 -9.58 1.67
N LEU A 42 -16.39 -9.71 1.32
CA LEU A 42 -17.26 -8.60 0.89
C LEU A 42 -17.75 -7.73 2.06
N CYS A 43 -17.55 -8.13 3.31
CA CYS A 43 -17.95 -7.35 4.48
C CYS A 43 -16.91 -6.30 4.89
N PHE A 44 -15.69 -6.36 4.37
CA PHE A 44 -14.59 -5.47 4.75
C PHE A 44 -14.12 -4.61 3.57
N PRO A 45 -13.47 -3.46 3.84
CA PRO A 45 -12.80 -2.69 2.79
C PRO A 45 -11.75 -3.54 2.06
N ILE A 46 -11.60 -3.32 0.76
CA ILE A 46 -10.61 -4.02 -0.08
C ILE A 46 -9.19 -3.82 0.45
N HIS A 47 -8.85 -2.58 0.85
CA HIS A 47 -7.54 -2.24 1.39
C HIS A 47 -7.59 -2.08 2.90
N GLY A 48 -6.85 -2.93 3.61
CA GLY A 48 -6.43 -2.68 4.98
C GLY A 48 -5.20 -1.77 4.99
N LEU A 49 -5.18 -0.76 5.86
CA LEU A 49 -4.08 0.21 5.96
C LEU A 49 -3.23 -0.10 7.19
N ALA A 50 -1.91 -0.13 7.00
CA ALA A 50 -0.94 -0.30 8.08
C ALA A 50 0.34 0.49 7.77
N THR A 51 0.96 1.05 8.81
CA THR A 51 2.23 1.77 8.72
C THR A 51 3.24 1.09 9.64
N TYR A 52 4.44 0.85 9.13
CA TYR A 52 5.55 0.27 9.89
C TYR A 52 6.73 1.22 9.81
N ILE A 53 7.26 1.62 10.96
CA ILE A 53 8.36 2.58 11.08
C ILE A 53 9.60 1.83 11.56
N TYR A 54 10.70 1.97 10.82
CA TYR A 54 11.96 1.31 11.12
C TYR A 54 13.06 2.34 11.25
N ARG A 55 13.86 2.27 12.31
CA ARG A 55 15.08 3.08 12.42
C ARG A 55 16.12 2.58 11.41
N PRO A 56 16.78 3.49 10.67
CA PRO A 56 17.82 3.09 9.73
C PRO A 56 19.02 2.50 10.48
N VAL A 57 19.66 1.52 9.86
CA VAL A 57 20.98 1.04 10.30
C VAL A 57 22.02 2.05 9.83
N ILE A 58 23.08 2.27 10.60
CA ILE A 58 24.19 3.16 10.24
C ILE A 58 24.71 2.77 8.83
N ASP A 59 24.91 3.77 7.96
CA ASP A 59 25.39 3.64 6.57
C ASP A 59 24.46 2.88 5.60
N SER A 60 23.16 2.79 5.88
CA SER A 60 22.21 2.18 4.94
C SER A 60 21.95 3.07 3.72
N ASP A 61 22.27 2.57 2.52
CA ASP A 61 21.84 3.18 1.26
C ASP A 61 20.37 2.84 0.97
N MET A 62 19.52 3.87 0.95
CA MET A 62 18.07 3.71 0.74
C MET A 62 17.75 3.11 -0.63
N GLN A 63 18.55 3.37 -1.67
CA GLN A 63 18.33 2.77 -2.99
C GLN A 63 18.50 1.24 -2.94
N THR A 64 19.56 0.77 -2.29
CA THR A 64 19.79 -0.65 -2.05
C THR A 64 18.68 -1.27 -1.20
N VAL A 65 18.19 -0.58 -0.18
CA VAL A 65 17.07 -1.05 0.65
C VAL A 65 15.78 -1.20 -0.18
N CYS A 66 15.39 -0.17 -0.94
CA CYS A 66 14.21 -0.20 -1.80
C CYS A 66 14.30 -1.31 -2.86
N GLN A 67 15.49 -1.49 -3.46
CA GLN A 67 15.72 -2.59 -4.40
C GLN A 67 15.54 -3.97 -3.74
N GLY A 68 16.12 -4.16 -2.54
CA GLY A 68 15.97 -5.39 -1.78
C GLY A 68 14.52 -5.69 -1.39
N LEU A 69 13.75 -4.66 -1.00
CA LEU A 69 12.33 -4.78 -0.70
C LEU A 69 11.50 -5.17 -1.94
N ARG A 70 11.77 -4.57 -3.11
CA ARG A 70 11.11 -4.93 -4.37
C ARG A 70 11.40 -6.37 -4.78
N GLU A 71 12.65 -6.82 -4.65
CA GLU A 71 13.02 -8.21 -4.93
C GLU A 71 12.37 -9.20 -3.96
N ALA A 72 12.34 -8.86 -2.66
CA ALA A 72 11.69 -9.67 -1.65
C ALA A 72 10.18 -9.78 -1.91
N LEU A 73 9.53 -8.65 -2.24
CA LEU A 73 8.12 -8.62 -2.61
C LEU A 73 7.83 -9.51 -3.82
N SER A 74 8.62 -9.38 -4.89
CA SER A 74 8.48 -10.21 -6.09
C SER A 74 8.57 -11.72 -5.76
N LYS A 75 9.49 -12.13 -4.88
CA LYS A 75 9.61 -13.53 -4.42
C LYS A 75 8.41 -13.98 -3.60
N VAL A 76 7.93 -13.15 -2.67
CA VAL A 76 6.77 -13.47 -1.80
C VAL A 76 5.48 -13.57 -2.62
N LEU A 77 5.31 -12.72 -3.64
CA LEU A 77 4.15 -12.75 -4.54
C LEU A 77 4.01 -14.06 -5.33
N VAL A 78 5.04 -14.91 -5.41
CA VAL A 78 4.88 -16.27 -5.96
C VAL A 78 3.93 -17.10 -5.08
N HIS A 79 4.02 -16.94 -3.77
CA HIS A 79 3.20 -17.67 -2.80
C HIS A 79 1.89 -16.95 -2.48
N PHE A 80 1.91 -15.62 -2.50
CA PHE A 80 0.74 -14.75 -2.24
C PHE A 80 0.23 -14.12 -3.54
N TYR A 81 0.20 -14.91 -4.60
CA TYR A 81 -0.10 -14.44 -5.95
C TYR A 81 -1.43 -13.71 -6.15
N PRO A 82 -2.51 -13.94 -5.36
CA PRO A 82 -3.72 -13.14 -5.51
C PRO A 82 -3.46 -11.64 -5.28
N LEU A 83 -2.49 -11.28 -4.44
CA LEU A 83 -2.13 -9.88 -4.15
C LEU A 83 -1.48 -9.15 -5.35
N ALA A 84 -1.00 -9.90 -6.35
CA ALA A 84 -0.49 -9.37 -7.60
C ALA A 84 -1.57 -9.30 -8.71
N GLY A 85 -2.82 -9.64 -8.38
CA GLY A 85 -3.94 -9.64 -9.32
C GLY A 85 -4.72 -8.32 -9.34
N ARG A 86 -5.90 -8.40 -9.95
CA ARG A 86 -6.89 -7.32 -10.01
C ARG A 86 -8.26 -7.83 -9.62
N LEU A 87 -9.13 -6.95 -9.14
CA LEU A 87 -10.54 -7.30 -8.98
C LEU A 87 -11.20 -7.45 -10.36
N SER A 88 -12.22 -8.28 -10.43
CA SER A 88 -13.04 -8.46 -11.62
C SER A 88 -14.46 -8.77 -11.20
N THR A 89 -15.40 -8.26 -11.97
CA THR A 89 -16.83 -8.52 -11.79
C THR A 89 -17.33 -9.27 -13.01
N ASP A 90 -17.98 -10.41 -12.78
CA ASP A 90 -18.59 -11.17 -13.87
C ASP A 90 -19.98 -10.61 -14.28
N GLU A 91 -20.59 -11.22 -15.28
CA GLU A 91 -21.90 -10.83 -15.82
C GLU A 91 -23.03 -10.89 -14.78
N THR A 92 -22.85 -11.67 -13.71
CA THR A 92 -23.83 -11.82 -12.62
C THR A 92 -23.62 -10.80 -11.50
N GLY A 93 -22.59 -9.95 -11.60
CA GLY A 93 -22.21 -9.00 -10.57
C GLY A 93 -21.33 -9.61 -9.47
N ARG A 94 -20.83 -10.84 -9.64
CA ARG A 94 -20.01 -11.52 -8.65
C ARG A 94 -18.57 -11.03 -8.74
N ILE A 95 -18.01 -10.64 -7.59
CA ILE A 95 -16.64 -10.13 -7.48
C ILE A 95 -15.66 -11.30 -7.30
N SER A 96 -14.55 -11.22 -8.01
CA SER A 96 -13.45 -12.17 -7.97
C SER A 96 -12.10 -11.47 -8.06
N VAL A 97 -11.04 -12.17 -7.69
CA VAL A 97 -9.66 -11.78 -7.97
C VAL A 97 -9.21 -12.50 -9.23
N ASN A 98 -8.94 -11.72 -10.27
CA ASN A 98 -8.23 -12.17 -11.46
C ASN A 98 -6.73 -12.22 -11.15
N CYS A 99 -6.17 -13.42 -10.98
CA CYS A 99 -4.76 -13.62 -10.66
C CYS A 99 -3.90 -13.54 -11.94
N ASN A 100 -3.86 -12.36 -12.55
CA ASN A 100 -3.23 -12.08 -13.84
C ASN A 100 -1.75 -11.66 -13.75
N SER A 101 -1.17 -11.65 -12.54
CA SER A 101 0.24 -11.30 -12.29
C SER A 101 0.65 -9.89 -12.74
N GLU A 102 -0.28 -8.94 -12.84
CA GLU A 102 0.05 -7.55 -13.15
C GLU A 102 0.93 -6.87 -12.07
N GLY A 103 0.94 -7.42 -10.86
CA GLY A 103 1.85 -7.00 -9.79
C GLY A 103 1.20 -6.11 -8.73
N ALA A 104 1.92 -5.98 -7.62
CA ALA A 104 1.61 -5.06 -6.53
C ALA A 104 2.24 -3.69 -6.82
N LEU A 105 1.56 -2.61 -6.42
CA LEU A 105 2.11 -1.26 -6.57
C LEU A 105 3.11 -0.96 -5.47
N PHE A 106 4.34 -0.64 -5.85
CA PHE A 106 5.41 -0.23 -4.95
C PHE A 106 5.78 1.22 -5.25
N LEU A 107 5.53 2.09 -4.28
CA LEU A 107 5.85 3.50 -4.33
C LEU A 107 7.09 3.73 -3.47
N GLU A 108 7.95 4.64 -3.91
CA GLU A 108 9.01 5.20 -3.07
C GLU A 108 8.68 6.68 -2.85
N ALA A 109 8.83 7.15 -1.61
CA ALA A 109 8.55 8.52 -1.26
C ALA A 109 9.63 9.11 -0.35
N PHE A 110 9.75 10.43 -0.41
CA PHE A 110 10.68 11.21 0.40
C PHE A 110 9.90 12.25 1.23
N THR A 111 10.39 12.51 2.44
CA THR A 111 9.90 13.59 3.30
C THR A 111 11.07 14.18 4.08
N GLU A 112 10.98 15.46 4.47
CA GLU A 112 11.98 16.12 5.30
C GLU A 112 11.84 15.80 6.80
N LEU A 113 10.81 15.03 7.18
CA LEU A 113 10.62 14.59 8.56
C LEU A 113 11.73 13.65 9.01
N LYS A 114 12.09 13.77 10.29
CA LYS A 114 13.03 12.85 10.92
C LYS A 114 12.29 11.63 11.44
N ILE A 115 12.99 10.52 11.57
CA ILE A 115 12.43 9.28 12.12
C ILE A 115 11.84 9.48 13.52
N ASP A 116 12.44 10.36 14.33
CA ASP A 116 11.93 10.68 15.67
C ASP A 116 10.59 11.43 15.63
N ASP A 117 10.35 12.27 14.61
CA ASP A 117 9.05 12.91 14.40
C ASP A 117 7.98 11.84 14.08
N LEU A 118 8.31 10.88 13.21
CA LEU A 118 7.40 9.81 12.79
C LEU A 118 7.04 8.85 13.94
N GLU A 119 8.01 8.54 14.80
CA GLU A 119 7.77 7.67 15.97
C GLU A 119 6.86 8.34 17.02
N ASP A 120 7.01 9.64 17.26
CA ASP A 120 6.12 10.40 18.14
C ASP A 120 4.68 10.39 17.62
N MET A 121 4.53 10.60 16.30
CA MET A 121 3.25 10.49 15.58
C MET A 121 2.68 9.07 15.58
N GLY A 122 3.49 8.04 15.83
CA GLY A 122 3.07 6.63 15.90
C GLY A 122 1.96 6.35 16.91
N SER A 123 1.88 7.17 17.97
CA SER A 123 0.81 7.11 18.97
C SER A 123 -0.52 7.73 18.50
N ARG A 124 -0.50 8.44 17.36
CA ARG A 124 -1.59 9.28 16.82
C ARG A 124 -1.86 8.92 15.35
N PRO A 125 -2.64 7.85 15.08
CA PRO A 125 -2.84 7.33 13.72
C PRO A 125 -3.34 8.36 12.69
N SER A 126 -4.08 9.38 13.13
CA SER A 126 -4.55 10.47 12.25
C SER A 126 -3.41 11.28 11.63
N GLU A 127 -2.27 11.38 12.33
CA GLU A 127 -1.11 12.14 11.87
C GLU A 127 -0.29 11.36 10.85
N LEU A 128 -0.36 10.02 10.88
CA LEU A 128 0.30 9.16 9.90
C LEU A 128 -0.50 9.01 8.60
N GLN A 129 -1.73 9.53 8.51
CA GLN A 129 -2.57 9.38 7.32
C GLN A 129 -1.88 9.79 6.02
N PRO A 130 -1.12 10.90 5.94
CA PRO A 130 -0.45 11.27 4.70
C PRO A 130 0.65 10.29 4.27
N LEU A 131 1.19 9.46 5.19
CA LEU A 131 2.14 8.37 4.87
C LEU A 131 1.46 7.15 4.24
N LEU A 132 0.13 7.06 4.26
CA LEU A 132 -0.59 5.96 3.62
C LEU A 132 -0.75 6.23 2.12
N PRO A 133 -0.72 5.20 1.27
CA PRO A 133 -1.05 5.37 -0.15
C PRO A 133 -2.52 5.78 -0.30
N THR A 134 -2.77 6.76 -1.15
CA THR A 134 -4.14 7.19 -1.49
C THR A 134 -4.65 6.35 -2.64
N VAL A 135 -5.81 5.71 -2.47
CA VAL A 135 -6.47 4.93 -3.52
C VAL A 135 -7.71 5.67 -3.98
N SER A 136 -7.77 6.05 -5.26
CA SER A 136 -8.97 6.62 -5.85
C SER A 136 -9.88 5.50 -6.33
N TYR A 137 -10.94 5.21 -5.58
CA TYR A 137 -11.96 4.22 -5.96
C TYR A 137 -12.95 4.73 -7.02
N SER A 138 -12.63 5.84 -7.71
CA SER A 138 -13.46 6.39 -8.79
C SER A 138 -13.25 5.69 -10.13
N GLU A 139 -12.25 4.81 -10.23
CA GLU A 139 -11.92 4.05 -11.43
C GLU A 139 -12.60 2.67 -11.46
N ASP A 140 -12.49 1.98 -12.59
CA ASP A 140 -12.84 0.57 -12.68
C ASP A 140 -11.99 -0.23 -11.67
N ILE A 141 -12.65 -1.01 -10.81
CA ILE A 141 -11.98 -1.82 -9.79
C ILE A 141 -10.99 -2.81 -10.40
N SER A 142 -11.12 -3.11 -11.70
CA SER A 142 -10.18 -3.93 -12.46
C SER A 142 -8.82 -3.28 -12.70
N ALA A 143 -8.72 -1.96 -12.57
CA ALA A 143 -7.46 -1.22 -12.66
C ALA A 143 -6.72 -1.12 -11.31
N LEU A 144 -7.42 -1.36 -10.19
CA LEU A 144 -6.88 -1.14 -8.86
C LEU A 144 -5.93 -2.27 -8.44
N PRO A 145 -4.66 -1.98 -8.12
CA PRO A 145 -3.77 -2.96 -7.50
C PRO A 145 -4.31 -3.39 -6.14
N LEU A 146 -4.34 -4.69 -5.86
CA LEU A 146 -4.84 -5.24 -4.58
C LEU A 146 -3.88 -5.00 -3.41
N LEU A 147 -2.59 -4.86 -3.69
CA LEU A 147 -1.55 -4.54 -2.71
C LEU A 147 -0.81 -3.30 -3.16
N ILE A 148 -0.72 -2.32 -2.25
CA ILE A 148 0.01 -1.08 -2.45
C ILE A 148 0.95 -0.88 -1.26
N LEU A 149 2.22 -0.66 -1.56
CA LEU A 149 3.27 -0.33 -0.59
C LEU A 149 3.81 1.05 -0.94
N LYS A 150 4.03 1.90 0.06
CA LYS A 150 4.63 3.23 -0.06
C LYS A 150 5.67 3.41 1.03
#